data_AF-A0A958Q4E7-F1
#
_entry.id   AF-A0A958Q4E7-F1
#
_cell.length_a   1.000
_cell.length_b   1.000
_cell.length_c   1.000
_cell.angle_alpha   90.00
_cell.angle_beta   90.00
_cell.angle_gamma   90.00
#
_symmetry.space_group_name_H-M   'P 1'
#
loop_
_entity.id
_entity.type
_entity.pdbx_description
1 polymer ?
#
loop_
_entity_poly.entity_id
_entity_poly.type
_entity_poly.pdbx_seq_one_letter_code
_entity_poly.pdbx_strand_id
1 'polypeptide(L)' 'MYLRKLKTYSFRNLSDDSIEFHPGVNLFTGDNGQGKSNLIEAIHLLSATKTFRSVGNRDLCRW' A
#
# COMPACT_ATOMS: atom_id res chain seq x y z
N MET A 1 -3.31 17.48 4.13
CA MET A 1 -3.66 16.07 4.40
C MET A 1 -2.39 15.34 4.80
N TYR A 2 -2.39 14.56 5.88
CA TYR A 2 -1.22 13.82 6.39
C TYR A 2 -1.63 12.38 6.74
N LEU A 3 -1.02 11.40 6.08
CA LEU A 3 -1.16 9.98 6.44
C LEU A 3 -0.15 9.66 7.53
N ARG A 4 -0.61 9.51 8.77
CA ARG A 4 0.28 9.19 9.92
C ARG A 4 0.70 7.73 9.95
N LYS A 5 -0.26 6.83 9.73
CA LYS A 5 -0.09 5.39 9.92
C LYS A 5 -0.91 4.63 8.89
N LEU A 6 -0.33 3.60 8.30
CA LEU A 6 -1.03 2.60 7.50
C LEU A 6 -0.92 1.26 8.24
N LYS A 7 -2.04 0.54 8.32
CA LYS A 7 -2.04 -0.85 8.76
C LYS A 7 -2.54 -1.70 7.61
N THR A 8 -1.79 -2.72 7.26
CA THR A 8 -2.11 -3.67 6.19
C THR A 8 -2.60 -4.97 6.79
N TYR A 9 -3.55 -5.60 6.10
CA TYR A 9 -4.03 -6.93 6.45
C TYR A 9 -4.42 -7.67 5.18
N SER A 10 -3.74 -8.78 4.90
CA SER A 10 -3.93 -9.61 3.70
C SER A 10 -3.97 -8.78 2.40
N PHE A 11 -3.23 -7.68 2.34
CA PHE A 11 -3.21 -6.77 1.19
C PHE A 11 -2.02 -7.06 0.30
N ARG A 12 -2.28 -7.62 -0.88
CA ARG A 12 -1.24 -8.01 -1.85
C ARG A 12 -0.17 -8.88 -1.15
N ASN A 13 1.10 -8.64 -1.46
CA ASN A 13 2.24 -9.28 -0.79
C ASN A 13 2.81 -8.43 0.36
N LEU A 14 2.07 -7.43 0.85
CA LEU A 14 2.50 -6.68 2.04
C LEU A 14 2.28 -7.56 3.27
N SER A 15 3.24 -7.53 4.20
CA SER A 15 3.06 -8.16 5.51
C SER A 15 1.89 -7.53 6.26
N ASP A 16 1.29 -8.30 7.17
CA ASP A 16 0.29 -7.81 8.10
C ASP A 16 0.98 -7.01 9.20
N ASP A 17 1.23 -5.73 8.90
CA ASP A 17 2.09 -4.88 9.72
C ASP A 17 1.54 -3.45 9.75
N SER A 18 2.19 -2.60 10.55
CA SER A 18 1.89 -1.19 10.61
C SER A 18 3.10 -0.31 10.30
N ILE A 19 2.89 0.58 9.33
CA ILE A 19 3.88 1.53 8.85
C ILE A 19 3.51 2.90 9.41
N GLU A 20 4.40 3.46 10.23
CA GLU A 20 4.34 4.87 10.66
C GLU A 20 5.08 5.73 9.63
N PHE A 21 4.48 6.83 9.18
CA PHE A 21 5.05 7.72 8.18
C PHE A 21 5.67 8.95 8.84
N HIS A 22 6.71 9.48 8.20
CA HIS A 22 7.26 10.79 8.51
C HIS A 22 6.38 11.90 7.90
N PRO A 23 6.22 13.08 8.54
CA PRO A 23 5.46 14.23 8.00
C PRO A 23 6.02 14.88 6.73
N GLY A 24 7.08 14.32 6.14
CA GLY A 24 7.74 14.82 4.94
C GLY A 24 7.91 13.73 3.88
N VAL A 25 9.10 13.66 3.29
CA VAL A 25 9.40 12.64 2.28
C VAL A 25 9.62 11.29 2.96
N ASN A 26 8.92 10.27 2.48
CA ASN A 26 9.09 8.88 2.88
C ASN A 26 9.69 8.11 1.69
N LEU A 27 10.90 7.58 1.86
CA LEU A 27 11.59 6.82 0.82
C LEU A 27 11.46 5.32 1.09
N PHE A 28 10.83 4.60 0.15
CA PHE A 28 10.71 3.14 0.19
C PHE A 28 11.66 2.51 -0.83
N THR A 29 12.59 1.70 -0.36
CA THR A 29 13.62 1.03 -1.20
C THR A 29 13.51 -0.48 -1.10
N GLY A 30 14.19 -1.19 -1.99
CA GLY A 30 14.20 -2.66 -2.06
C GLY A 30 14.04 -3.16 -3.50
N ASP A 31 14.15 -4.47 -3.67
CA ASP A 31 14.15 -5.09 -5.00
C ASP A 31 12.79 -5.01 -5.71
N ASN A 32 12.81 -5.21 -7.02
CA ASN A 32 11.59 -5.33 -7.81
C ASN A 32 10.76 -6.52 -7.32
N GLY A 33 9.43 -6.35 -7.30
CA GLY A 33 8.50 -7.36 -6.77
C GLY A 33 8.27 -7.31 -5.26
N GLN A 34 9.07 -6.56 -4.48
CA GLN A 34 8.95 -6.50 -3.01
C GLN A 34 7.82 -5.61 -2.47
N GLY A 35 6.77 -5.37 -3.25
CA GLY A 35 5.56 -4.69 -2.75
C GLY A 35 5.61 -3.16 -2.69
N LYS A 36 6.68 -2.49 -3.14
CA LYS A 36 6.76 -1.00 -3.17
C LYS A 36 5.56 -0.35 -3.86
N SER A 37 5.18 -0.80 -5.05
CA SER A 37 3.99 -0.29 -5.76
C SER A 37 2.68 -0.70 -5.08
N ASN A 38 2.66 -1.82 -4.34
CA ASN A 38 1.48 -2.25 -3.60
C ASN A 38 1.26 -1.36 -2.36
N LEU A 39 2.33 -0.88 -1.72
CA LEU A 39 2.23 0.11 -0.66
C LEU A 39 1.59 1.41 -1.18
N ILE A 40 2.02 1.89 -2.36
CA ILE A 40 1.39 3.04 -3.00
C ILE A 40 -0.07 2.76 -3.40
N GLU A 41 -0.38 1.54 -3.87
CA GLU A 41 -1.75 1.10 -4.17
C GLU A 41 -2.66 1.14 -2.94
N ALA A 42 -2.18 0.68 -1.78
CA ALA A 42 -2.91 0.75 -0.52
C ALA A 42 -3.23 2.20 -0.12
N ILE A 43 -2.25 3.11 -0.23
CA ILE A 43 -2.44 4.54 0.05
C ILE A 43 -3.43 5.17 -0.94
N HIS A 44 -3.33 4.83 -2.22
CA HIS A 44 -4.24 5.32 -3.24
C HIS A 44 -5.69 4.89 -2.98
N LEU A 45 -5.90 3.62 -2.61
CA LEU A 45 -7.22 3.08 -2.27
C LEU A 45 -7.90 3.85 -1.14
N LEU A 46 -7.16 4.28 -0.11
CA LEU A 46 -7.71 5.09 0.98
C LEU A 46 -8.23 6.46 0.51
N SER A 47 -7.71 6.98 -0.60
CA SER A 47 -8.06 8.31 -1.12
C SER A 47 -9.08 8.23 -2.25
N ALA A 48 -8.98 7.23 -3.12
CA ALA A 48 -9.72 7.12 -4.37
C ALA A 48 -10.79 6.02 -4.37
N THR A 49 -10.87 5.22 -3.30
CA THR A 49 -11.78 4.06 -3.13
C THR A 49 -11.69 2.98 -4.22
N LYS A 50 -10.68 3.07 -5.10
CA LYS A 50 -10.38 2.10 -6.16
C LYS A 50 -8.88 1.98 -6.35
N THR A 51 -8.44 0.86 -6.92
CA THR A 51 -7.05 0.69 -7.35
C THR A 51 -6.81 1.47 -8.65
N PHE A 52 -5.57 1.91 -8.87
CA PHE A 52 -5.13 2.46 -10.15
C PHE A 52 -4.86 1.38 -11.21
N ARG A 53 -4.86 0.10 -10.81
CA ARG A 53 -4.74 -1.04 -11.73
C ARG A 53 -6.14 -1.45 -12.21
N SER A 54 -6.23 -1.92 -13.45
CA SER A 54 -7.49 -2.43 -14.01
C SER A 54 -7.76 -3.87 -13.54
N VAL A 55 -7.94 -4.07 -12.23
CA VAL A 55 -8.21 -5.38 -11.59
C VAL A 55 -9.39 -5.28 -10.62
N GLY A 56 -9.96 -6.43 -10.23
CA GLY A 56 -11.04 -6.47 -9.25
C GLY A 56 -10.53 -6.35 -7.81
N ASN A 57 -11.43 -6.00 -6.88
CA ASN A 57 -11.08 -5.92 -5.45
C ASN A 57 -10.57 -7.25 -4.89
N ARG A 58 -11.03 -8.38 -5.43
CA ARG A 58 -10.57 -9.72 -5.04
C ARG A 58 -9.07 -9.91 -5.29
N ASP A 59 -8.53 -9.30 -6.35
CA ASP A 59 -7.11 -9.41 -6.71
C ASP A 59 -6.19 -8.61 -5.76
N LEU A 60 -6.77 -7.77 -4.90
CA LEU A 60 -6.06 -7.02 -3.87
C LEU A 60 -5.81 -7.86 -2.61
N CYS A 61 -6.64 -8.89 -2.38
CA CYS A 61 -6.50 -9.77 -1.23
C CYS A 61 -5.46 -10.86 -1.52
N ARG A 62 -4.31 -10.80 -0.85
CA ARG A 62 -3.22 -11.80 -0.75
C ARG A 62 -2.94 -12.65 -2.00
N TRP A 63 -1.75 -12.46 -2.59
CA TRP A 63 -1.18 -13.31 -3.65
C TRP A 63 0.18 -13.85 -3.21
#